data_AF-A0A3D4HK96-F1
#
_entry.id   AF-A0A3D4HK96-F1
#
_cell.length_a   1.000
_cell.length_b   1.000
_cell.length_c   1.000
_cell.angle_alpha   90.00
_cell.angle_beta   90.00
_cell.angle_gamma   90.00
#
_symmetry.space_group_name_H-M   'P 1'
#
loop_
_entity.id
_entity.type
_entity.pdbx_description
1 polymer ?
#
loop_
_entity_poly.entity_id
_entity_poly.type
_entity_poly.pdbx_seq_one_letter_code
_entity_poly.pdbx_strand_id
1 'polypeptide(L)'
;MKTGILIAYYQKRNEARKAYRKLQSMRYYRSVLVSKSADDEVRQLDPFNLRRILHLFVVFILSGTITGSLVLVLRSGGPTPGWSSLTLIHGLAGGSLGLLLCAAWFRRSRFGVDSKLIKDHSRWLVSGESILILQGPIGTLSVPMAALSENSEIPPAVFVLHPKGNGLFGEDWDIVTPLDPLRTQEHALYLAAEHQVVKKPVRSTGLLKRLERSRRWIQQGCLSLTEASRMDQSLSPIAEWLLDNEYILESNARDVLLNLPPRFY
;
A
#
# COMPACT_ATOMS: atom_id res chain seq x y z
N MET A 1 8.03 3.59 -8.66
CA MET A 1 7.66 4.54 -7.57
C MET A 1 7.06 3.74 -6.43
N LYS A 2 7.45 4.04 -5.19
CA LYS A 2 6.90 3.40 -3.99
C LYS A 2 5.40 3.73 -3.88
N THR A 3 4.57 2.71 -3.69
CA THR A 3 3.11 2.87 -3.58
C THR A 3 2.75 3.14 -2.12
N GLY A 4 2.15 4.30 -1.85
CA GLY A 4 1.58 4.64 -0.56
C GLY A 4 0.09 4.31 -0.50
N ILE A 5 -0.45 4.34 0.72
CA ILE A 5 -1.87 4.15 0.98
C ILE A 5 -2.35 5.37 1.75
N LEU A 6 -3.42 6.02 1.29
CA LEU A 6 -4.13 7.05 2.01
C LEU A 6 -5.45 6.47 2.53
N ILE A 7 -5.73 6.71 3.81
CA ILE A 7 -6.93 6.25 4.50
C ILE A 7 -7.61 7.46 5.12
N ALA A 8 -8.89 7.65 4.85
CA ALA A 8 -9.68 8.71 5.46
C ALA A 8 -10.92 8.14 6.15
N TYR A 9 -11.11 8.45 7.43
CA TYR A 9 -12.27 8.06 8.21
C TYR A 9 -13.28 9.20 8.28
N TYR A 10 -14.55 8.85 8.03
CA TYR A 10 -15.68 9.76 8.03
C TYR A 10 -16.75 9.25 8.99
N GLN A 11 -17.29 10.15 9.81
CA GLN A 11 -18.44 9.87 10.67
C GLN A 11 -19.73 9.72 9.86
N LYS A 12 -19.92 10.56 8.81
CA LYS A 12 -21.13 10.54 7.99
C LYS A 12 -20.85 9.89 6.63
N ARG A 13 -21.62 8.84 6.31
CA ARG A 13 -21.56 8.14 5.01
C ARG A 13 -21.71 9.05 3.80
N ASN A 14 -22.56 10.08 3.90
CA ASN A 14 -22.82 11.00 2.78
C ASN A 14 -21.59 11.85 2.44
N GLU A 15 -20.81 12.26 3.44
CA GLU A 15 -19.56 12.99 3.26
C GLU A 15 -18.51 12.10 2.61
N ALA A 16 -18.36 10.86 3.12
CA ALA A 16 -17.47 9.87 2.55
C ALA A 16 -17.78 9.58 1.07
N ARG A 17 -19.07 9.54 0.71
CA ARG A 17 -19.51 9.34 -0.69
C ARG A 17 -19.22 10.54 -1.58
N LYS A 18 -19.37 11.77 -1.07
CA LYS A 18 -19.00 13.01 -1.80
C LYS A 18 -17.48 13.04 -2.04
N ALA A 19 -16.69 12.77 -1.00
CA ALA A 19 -15.25 12.66 -1.05
C ALA A 19 -14.78 11.61 -2.08
N TYR A 20 -15.35 10.41 -2.04
CA TYR A 20 -15.08 9.36 -3.02
C TYR A 20 -15.35 9.82 -4.46
N ARG A 21 -16.47 10.51 -4.72
CA ARG A 21 -16.76 11.07 -6.06
C ARG A 21 -15.74 12.14 -6.48
N LYS A 22 -15.31 13.01 -5.56
CA LYS A 22 -14.27 14.03 -5.82
C LYS A 22 -12.96 13.36 -6.25
N LEU A 23 -12.53 12.30 -5.55
CA LEU A 23 -11.34 11.53 -5.94
C LEU A 23 -11.47 10.89 -7.33
N GLN A 24 -12.65 10.34 -7.65
CA GLN A 24 -12.91 9.74 -8.95
C GLN A 24 -12.88 10.78 -10.08
N SER A 25 -13.41 11.99 -9.87
CA SER A 25 -13.28 13.10 -10.84
C SER A 25 -11.83 13.57 -11.02
N MET A 26 -11.01 13.45 -9.98
CA MET A 26 -9.58 13.73 -10.03
C MET A 26 -8.75 12.57 -10.62
N ARG A 27 -9.40 11.55 -11.20
CA ARG A 27 -8.79 10.36 -11.82
C ARG A 27 -8.06 9.42 -10.85
N TYR A 28 -8.34 9.52 -9.55
CA TYR A 28 -7.85 8.57 -8.54
C TYR A 28 -8.74 7.32 -8.45
N TYR A 29 -8.70 6.51 -9.50
CA TYR A 29 -9.57 5.34 -9.66
C TYR A 29 -9.23 4.17 -8.73
N ARG A 30 -7.98 4.12 -8.22
CA ARG A 30 -7.52 3.11 -7.27
C ARG A 30 -7.94 3.45 -5.84
N SER A 31 -9.24 3.67 -5.67
CA SER A 31 -9.88 4.00 -4.41
C SER A 31 -11.10 3.12 -4.16
N VAL A 32 -11.43 2.92 -2.88
CA VAL A 32 -12.58 2.13 -2.43
C VAL A 32 -13.19 2.80 -1.21
N LEU A 33 -14.52 2.82 -1.16
CA LEU A 33 -15.30 3.31 -0.04
C LEU A 33 -15.92 2.11 0.66
N VAL A 34 -15.68 1.96 1.96
CA VAL A 34 -16.31 0.95 2.80
C VAL A 34 -17.09 1.68 3.89
N SER A 35 -18.35 1.33 4.09
CA SER A 35 -19.22 1.93 5.10
C SER A 35 -19.89 0.82 5.90
N LYS A 36 -19.97 0.99 7.22
CA LYS A 36 -20.70 0.07 8.09
C LYS A 36 -22.01 0.69 8.51
N SER A 37 -23.13 0.03 8.22
CA SER A 37 -24.46 0.50 8.64
C SER A 37 -24.63 0.38 10.16
N ALA A 38 -25.66 1.02 10.71
CA ALA A 38 -26.08 0.80 12.09
C ALA A 38 -26.46 -0.68 12.34
N ASP A 39 -27.03 -1.34 11.33
CA ASP A 39 -27.43 -2.76 11.34
C ASP A 39 -26.25 -3.74 11.13
N ASP A 40 -25.02 -3.31 11.40
CA ASP A 40 -23.78 -4.08 11.21
C ASP A 40 -23.48 -4.50 9.75
N GLU A 41 -24.33 -4.13 8.79
CA GLU A 41 -24.09 -4.42 7.37
C GLU A 41 -22.89 -3.62 6.81
N VAL A 42 -21.87 -4.33 6.34
CA VAL A 42 -20.74 -3.73 5.62
C VAL A 42 -21.09 -3.55 4.15
N ARG A 43 -21.16 -2.29 3.70
CA ARG A 43 -21.39 -1.93 2.30
C ARG A 43 -20.11 -1.39 1.69
N GLN A 44 -19.71 -1.99 0.57
CA GLN A 44 -18.54 -1.59 -0.19
C GLN A 44 -18.95 -0.95 -1.53
N LEU A 45 -18.46 0.27 -1.77
CA LEU A 45 -18.44 0.92 -3.08
C LEU A 45 -17.02 0.78 -3.64
N ASP A 46 -16.86 -0.16 -4.57
CA ASP A 46 -15.65 -0.33 -5.39
C ASP A 46 -16.02 0.02 -6.84
N PRO A 47 -15.20 0.78 -7.57
CA PRO A 47 -15.42 1.00 -9.00
C PRO A 47 -15.40 -0.33 -9.79
N PHE A 48 -14.79 -1.37 -9.25
CA PHE A 48 -14.65 -2.70 -9.84
C PHE A 48 -15.29 -3.79 -8.96
N ASN A 49 -16.62 -3.89 -8.99
CA ASN A 49 -17.32 -4.94 -8.24
C ASN A 49 -17.19 -6.31 -8.93
N LEU A 50 -16.19 -7.10 -8.52
CA LEU A 50 -15.92 -8.46 -9.03
C LEU A 50 -17.15 -9.37 -8.98
N ARG A 51 -18.01 -9.24 -7.96
CA ARG A 51 -19.24 -10.04 -7.87
C ARG A 51 -20.18 -9.76 -9.04
N ARG A 52 -20.32 -8.50 -9.48
CA ARG A 52 -21.14 -8.18 -10.66
C ARG A 52 -20.55 -8.76 -11.93
N ILE A 53 -19.23 -8.71 -12.09
CA ILE A 53 -18.54 -9.28 -13.25
C ILE A 53 -18.70 -10.82 -13.27
N LEU A 54 -18.55 -11.47 -12.12
CA LEU A 54 -18.76 -12.91 -11.97
C LEU A 54 -20.22 -13.30 -12.18
N HIS A 55 -21.19 -12.52 -11.69
CA HIS A 55 -22.61 -12.75 -11.95
C HIS A 55 -22.94 -12.64 -13.43
N LEU A 56 -22.41 -11.63 -14.14
CA LEU A 56 -22.54 -11.52 -15.59
C LEU A 56 -21.94 -12.74 -16.31
N PHE A 57 -20.81 -13.25 -15.82
CA PHE A 57 -20.19 -14.47 -16.34
C PHE A 57 -21.05 -15.72 -16.15
N VAL A 58 -21.58 -15.95 -14.93
CA VAL A 58 -22.46 -17.10 -14.64
C VAL A 58 -23.74 -17.04 -15.46
N VAL A 59 -24.38 -15.87 -15.53
CA VAL A 59 -25.59 -15.66 -16.36
C VAL A 59 -25.29 -15.95 -17.82
N PHE A 60 -24.13 -15.52 -18.32
CA PHE A 60 -23.75 -15.77 -19.71
C PHE A 60 -23.42 -17.23 -20.02
N ILE A 61 -22.72 -17.95 -19.13
CA ILE A 61 -22.48 -19.39 -19.30
C ILE A 61 -23.80 -20.15 -19.30
N LEU A 62 -24.70 -19.82 -18.37
CA LEU A 62 -26.03 -20.43 -18.32
C LEU A 62 -26.82 -20.13 -19.59
N SER A 63 -26.83 -18.89 -20.09
CA SER A 63 -27.52 -18.57 -21.36
C SER A 63 -26.90 -19.31 -22.56
N GLY A 64 -25.57 -19.43 -22.59
CA GLY A 64 -24.85 -20.11 -23.67
C GLY A 64 -25.09 -21.61 -23.68
N THR A 65 -25.12 -22.25 -22.52
CA THR A 65 -25.42 -23.69 -22.37
C THR A 65 -26.88 -24.01 -22.69
N ILE A 66 -27.83 -23.19 -22.22
CA ILE A 66 -29.26 -23.34 -22.54
C ILE A 66 -29.46 -23.21 -24.05
N THR A 67 -28.90 -22.17 -24.68
CA THR A 67 -29.09 -21.95 -26.12
C THR A 67 -28.39 -23.03 -26.96
N GLY A 68 -27.17 -23.45 -26.57
CA GLY A 68 -26.44 -24.52 -27.25
C GLY A 68 -27.16 -25.86 -27.16
N SER A 69 -27.73 -26.20 -26.01
CA SER A 69 -28.54 -27.41 -25.84
C SER A 69 -29.83 -27.38 -26.65
N LEU A 70 -30.51 -26.24 -26.72
CA LEU A 70 -31.71 -26.04 -27.54
C LEU A 70 -31.42 -26.21 -29.04
N VAL A 71 -30.29 -25.69 -29.53
CA VAL A 71 -29.84 -25.88 -30.91
C VAL A 71 -29.52 -27.35 -31.20
N LEU A 72 -28.91 -28.07 -30.26
CA LEU A 72 -28.58 -29.49 -30.43
C LEU A 72 -29.86 -30.36 -30.51
N VAL A 73 -30.84 -30.08 -29.65
CA VAL A 73 -32.15 -30.75 -29.64
C VAL A 73 -32.90 -30.48 -30.94
N LEU A 74 -32.96 -29.22 -31.40
CA LEU A 74 -33.61 -28.85 -32.66
C LEU A 74 -32.90 -29.47 -33.89
N ARG A 75 -31.57 -29.64 -33.85
CA ARG A 75 -30.79 -30.30 -34.91
C ARG A 75 -31.06 -31.81 -35.01
N SER A 76 -31.46 -32.46 -33.91
CA SER A 76 -31.84 -33.88 -33.92
C SER A 76 -33.18 -34.15 -34.63
N GLY A 77 -33.95 -33.10 -34.95
CA GLY A 77 -35.28 -33.17 -35.60
C GLY A 77 -35.29 -33.11 -37.13
N GLY A 78 -34.15 -32.96 -37.82
CA GLY A 78 -34.05 -33.01 -39.29
C GLY A 78 -33.12 -31.96 -39.91
N PRO A 79 -32.75 -32.11 -41.20
CA PRO A 79 -31.78 -31.22 -41.86
C PRO A 79 -32.45 -29.96 -42.40
N THR A 80 -32.33 -28.83 -41.68
CA THR A 80 -32.71 -27.51 -42.20
C THR A 80 -31.48 -26.69 -42.62
N PRO A 81 -31.39 -26.21 -43.87
CA PRO A 81 -30.28 -25.37 -44.33
C PRO A 81 -30.51 -23.92 -43.89
N GLY A 82 -29.56 -23.32 -43.17
CA GLY A 82 -29.58 -21.87 -42.88
C GLY A 82 -29.01 -21.44 -41.52
N TRP A 83 -28.64 -22.36 -40.64
CA TRP A 83 -28.32 -22.04 -39.23
C TRP A 83 -26.82 -21.76 -38.97
N SER A 84 -25.99 -21.70 -40.01
CA SER A 84 -24.56 -21.37 -39.90
C SER A 84 -24.31 -19.92 -39.45
N SER A 85 -25.26 -19.01 -39.69
CA SER A 85 -25.21 -17.62 -39.22
C SER A 85 -25.40 -17.51 -37.71
N LEU A 86 -26.28 -18.35 -37.13
CA LEU A 86 -26.56 -18.37 -35.69
C LEU A 86 -25.34 -18.85 -34.88
N THR A 87 -24.61 -19.86 -35.33
CA THR A 87 -23.39 -20.32 -34.63
C THR A 87 -22.26 -19.29 -34.66
N LEU A 88 -22.14 -18.53 -35.77
CA LEU A 88 -21.22 -17.40 -35.92
C LEU A 88 -21.53 -16.25 -34.96
N ILE A 89 -22.81 -15.90 -34.79
CA ILE A 89 -23.26 -14.85 -33.84
C ILE A 89 -22.91 -15.24 -32.39
N HIS A 90 -23.04 -16.52 -32.02
CA HIS A 90 -22.71 -17.01 -30.68
C HIS A 90 -21.20 -17.04 -30.41
N GLY A 91 -20.38 -17.41 -31.40
CA GLY A 91 -18.92 -17.33 -31.31
C GLY A 91 -18.42 -15.89 -31.13
N LEU A 92 -19.01 -14.93 -31.86
CA LEU A 92 -18.71 -13.50 -31.73
C LEU A 92 -19.19 -12.93 -30.39
N ALA A 93 -20.36 -13.35 -29.88
CA ALA A 93 -20.85 -12.97 -28.56
C ALA A 93 -19.97 -13.53 -27.42
N GLY A 94 -19.52 -14.78 -27.52
CA GLY A 94 -18.59 -15.39 -26.57
C GLY A 94 -17.21 -14.74 -26.57
N GLY A 95 -16.66 -14.47 -27.76
CA GLY A 95 -15.37 -13.80 -27.92
C GLY A 95 -15.38 -12.36 -27.38
N SER A 96 -16.44 -11.59 -27.67
CA SER A 96 -16.59 -10.22 -27.16
C SER A 96 -16.74 -10.17 -25.63
N LEU A 97 -17.48 -11.11 -25.02
CA LEU A 97 -17.56 -11.17 -23.56
C LEU A 97 -16.23 -11.59 -22.93
N GLY A 98 -15.54 -12.58 -23.49
CA GLY A 98 -14.21 -12.98 -23.03
C GLY A 98 -13.22 -11.80 -23.05
N LEU A 99 -13.27 -10.97 -24.09
CA LEU A 99 -12.45 -9.77 -24.21
C LEU A 99 -12.83 -8.70 -23.18
N LEU A 100 -14.13 -8.49 -22.92
CA LEU A 100 -14.61 -7.60 -21.85
C LEU A 100 -14.18 -8.08 -20.46
N LEU A 101 -14.19 -9.39 -20.21
CA LEU A 101 -13.76 -9.98 -18.94
C LEU A 101 -12.25 -9.86 -18.75
N CYS A 102 -11.45 -10.15 -19.77
CA CYS A 102 -10.01 -9.92 -19.75
C CYS A 102 -9.70 -8.44 -19.53
N ALA A 103 -10.40 -7.52 -20.19
CA ALA A 103 -10.24 -6.08 -20.00
C ALA A 103 -10.64 -5.65 -18.57
N ALA A 104 -11.73 -6.19 -18.02
CA ALA A 104 -12.18 -5.89 -16.66
C ALA A 104 -11.21 -6.44 -15.60
N TRP A 105 -10.73 -7.67 -15.77
CA TRP A 105 -9.72 -8.29 -14.91
C TRP A 105 -8.39 -7.53 -14.97
N PHE A 106 -7.94 -7.18 -16.17
CA PHE A 106 -6.72 -6.38 -16.38
C PHE A 106 -6.85 -4.98 -15.77
N ARG A 107 -8.01 -4.34 -15.89
CA ARG A 107 -8.28 -3.06 -15.21
C ARG A 107 -8.28 -3.23 -13.70
N ARG A 108 -8.87 -4.28 -13.14
CA ARG A 108 -8.87 -4.54 -11.69
C ARG A 108 -7.46 -4.82 -11.16
N SER A 109 -6.64 -5.61 -11.86
CA SER A 109 -5.28 -5.90 -11.41
C SER A 109 -4.38 -4.66 -11.46
N ARG A 110 -4.62 -3.75 -12.41
CA ARG A 110 -3.90 -2.47 -12.54
C ARG A 110 -4.40 -1.37 -11.60
N PHE A 111 -5.71 -1.28 -11.39
CA PHE A 111 -6.37 -0.12 -10.76
C PHE A 111 -7.21 -0.47 -9.53
N GLY A 112 -7.21 -1.72 -9.08
CA GLY A 112 -7.90 -2.16 -7.85
C GLY A 112 -7.05 -1.92 -6.60
N VAL A 113 -7.73 -1.63 -5.48
CA VAL A 113 -7.12 -1.63 -4.14
C VAL A 113 -6.98 -3.09 -3.67
N ASP A 114 -5.89 -3.40 -2.97
CA ASP A 114 -5.65 -4.74 -2.43
C ASP A 114 -6.79 -5.21 -1.51
N SER A 115 -7.32 -6.39 -1.77
CA SER A 115 -8.38 -7.01 -0.97
C SER A 115 -7.99 -7.27 0.48
N LYS A 116 -6.71 -7.58 0.74
CA LYS A 116 -6.22 -7.80 2.11
C LYS A 116 -6.29 -6.51 2.90
N LEU A 117 -5.87 -5.40 2.29
CA LEU A 117 -5.93 -4.07 2.89
C LEU A 117 -7.37 -3.67 3.24
N ILE A 118 -8.31 -3.92 2.33
CA ILE A 118 -9.74 -3.64 2.55
C ILE A 118 -10.25 -4.43 3.75
N LYS A 119 -9.99 -5.74 3.80
CA LYS A 119 -10.41 -6.62 4.89
C LYS A 119 -9.80 -6.22 6.23
N ASP A 120 -8.50 -5.89 6.21
CA ASP A 120 -7.73 -5.54 7.40
C ASP A 120 -8.18 -4.21 8.01
N HIS A 121 -8.73 -3.29 7.21
CA HIS A 121 -9.24 -2.01 7.72
C HIS A 121 -10.75 -2.05 7.99
N SER A 122 -11.53 -2.82 7.23
CA SER A 122 -12.97 -2.95 7.46
C SER A 122 -13.31 -3.58 8.81
N ARG A 123 -12.42 -4.42 9.36
CA ARG A 123 -12.61 -5.07 10.68
C ARG A 123 -12.57 -4.08 11.85
N TRP A 124 -11.96 -2.90 11.68
CA TRP A 124 -11.84 -1.87 12.73
C TRP A 124 -12.91 -0.79 12.59
N LEU A 125 -13.78 -0.88 11.57
CA LEU A 125 -14.79 0.14 11.30
C LEU A 125 -15.94 0.04 12.31
N VAL A 126 -16.25 1.15 12.98
CA VAL A 126 -17.38 1.23 13.91
C VAL A 126 -18.70 1.39 13.13
N SER A 127 -19.81 0.93 13.70
CA SER A 127 -21.13 1.07 13.08
C SER A 127 -21.49 2.54 12.88
N GLY A 128 -21.90 2.90 11.67
CA GLY A 128 -22.15 4.28 11.25
C GLY A 128 -20.96 4.95 10.55
N GLU A 129 -19.74 4.45 10.73
CA GLU A 129 -18.55 5.04 10.12
C GLU A 129 -18.31 4.58 8.68
N SER A 130 -17.54 5.39 7.96
CA SER A 130 -17.11 5.10 6.60
C SER A 130 -15.62 5.37 6.44
N ILE A 131 -14.94 4.43 5.79
CA ILE A 131 -13.52 4.52 5.47
C ILE A 131 -13.33 4.60 3.95
N LEU A 132 -12.52 5.56 3.53
CA LEU A 132 -12.10 5.75 2.16
C LEU A 132 -10.62 5.36 2.06
N ILE A 133 -10.31 4.37 1.24
CA ILE A 133 -8.95 3.89 1.03
C ILE A 133 -8.54 4.24 -0.40
N LEU A 134 -7.39 4.89 -0.56
CA LEU A 134 -6.79 5.27 -1.82
C LEU A 134 -5.37 4.69 -1.88
N GLN A 135 -5.01 4.06 -2.99
CA GLN A 135 -3.66 3.54 -3.21
C GLN A 135 -3.03 4.22 -4.42
N GLY A 136 -1.84 4.81 -4.25
CA GLY A 136 -1.21 5.61 -5.30
C GLY A 136 0.28 5.89 -5.05
N PRO A 137 0.97 6.55 -6.00
CA PRO A 137 2.34 7.00 -5.79
C PRO A 137 2.40 7.99 -4.61
N ILE A 138 3.29 7.73 -3.63
CA ILE A 138 3.36 8.51 -2.38
C ILE A 138 3.47 10.04 -2.62
N GLY A 139 4.35 10.46 -3.53
CA GLY A 139 4.54 11.88 -3.88
C GLY A 139 3.36 12.57 -4.55
N THR A 140 2.28 11.84 -4.88
CA THR A 140 1.03 12.42 -5.40
C THR A 140 -0.09 12.44 -4.37
N LEU A 141 0.09 11.84 -3.18
CA LEU A 141 -0.97 11.68 -2.18
C LEU A 141 -1.29 12.97 -1.40
N SER A 142 -0.43 13.99 -1.46
CA SER A 142 -0.71 15.31 -0.87
C SER A 142 -1.93 16.00 -1.50
N VAL A 143 -2.09 15.87 -2.82
CA VAL A 143 -3.22 16.45 -3.58
C VAL A 143 -4.57 15.87 -3.15
N PRO A 144 -4.79 14.53 -3.18
CA PRO A 144 -6.04 13.96 -2.70
C PRO A 144 -6.22 14.17 -1.20
N MET A 145 -5.16 14.18 -0.38
CA MET A 145 -5.27 14.48 1.05
C MET A 145 -5.87 15.86 1.30
N ALA A 146 -5.30 16.91 0.70
CA ALA A 146 -5.83 18.27 0.80
C ALA A 146 -7.29 18.33 0.30
N ALA A 147 -7.58 17.67 -0.82
CA ALA A 147 -8.92 17.64 -1.40
C ALA A 147 -9.99 16.98 -0.50
N LEU A 148 -9.60 16.06 0.38
CA LEU A 148 -10.48 15.40 1.34
C LEU A 148 -10.77 16.28 2.57
N SER A 149 -9.81 17.13 2.95
CA SER A 149 -9.92 18.02 4.11
C SER A 149 -10.64 19.35 3.80
N GLU A 150 -10.55 19.84 2.55
CA GLU A 150 -10.96 21.21 2.15
C GLU A 150 -12.44 21.56 2.36
N ASN A 151 -13.37 20.59 2.34
CA ASN A 151 -14.82 20.87 2.26
C ASN A 151 -15.67 20.05 3.26
N SER A 152 -15.06 19.54 4.32
CA SER A 152 -15.77 18.75 5.33
C SER A 152 -16.09 19.62 6.54
N GLU A 153 -17.35 19.62 6.97
CA GLU A 153 -17.80 20.35 8.18
C GLU A 153 -17.02 19.88 9.42
N ILE A 154 -16.73 18.58 9.48
CA ILE A 154 -15.79 17.97 10.40
C ILE A 154 -14.69 17.34 9.55
N PRO A 155 -13.43 17.80 9.65
CA PRO A 155 -12.35 17.24 8.85
C PRO A 155 -12.19 15.74 9.17
N PRO A 156 -12.10 14.88 8.14
CA PRO A 156 -11.91 13.45 8.36
C PRO A 156 -10.54 13.18 8.98
N ALA A 157 -10.42 12.10 9.76
CA ALA A 157 -9.12 11.63 10.19
C ALA A 157 -8.42 10.97 8.99
N VAL A 158 -7.38 11.62 8.46
CA VAL A 158 -6.62 11.15 7.30
C VAL A 158 -5.25 10.64 7.72
N PHE A 159 -4.91 9.44 7.26
CA PHE A 159 -3.62 8.79 7.50
C PHE A 159 -2.97 8.42 6.18
N VAL A 160 -1.68 8.67 6.03
CA VAL A 160 -0.90 8.21 4.87
C VAL A 160 0.11 7.17 5.32
N LEU A 161 -0.12 5.93 4.92
CA LEU A 161 0.81 4.84 5.17
C LEU A 161 1.86 4.81 4.07
N HIS A 162 3.10 5.10 4.45
CA HIS A 162 4.26 4.88 3.61
C HIS A 162 4.53 3.37 3.50
N PRO A 163 4.97 2.87 2.33
CA PRO A 163 5.31 1.46 2.20
C PRO A 163 6.46 1.14 3.14
N LYS A 164 6.34 0.02 3.87
CA LYS A 164 7.39 -0.45 4.77
C LYS A 164 8.73 -0.48 4.04
N GLY A 165 9.70 0.26 4.56
CA GLY A 165 11.08 0.16 4.11
C GLY A 165 11.65 -1.17 4.58
N ASN A 166 12.57 -1.74 3.79
CA ASN A 166 13.39 -2.84 4.30
C ASN A 166 14.25 -2.26 5.43
N GLY A 167 14.17 -2.86 6.63
CA GLY A 167 15.10 -2.54 7.72
C GLY A 167 16.55 -2.72 7.27
N LEU A 168 17.47 -1.89 7.76
CA LEU A 168 18.88 -1.97 7.37
C LEU A 168 19.56 -3.26 7.86
N PHE A 169 19.05 -3.78 8.96
CA PHE A 169 19.39 -5.02 9.61
C PHE A 169 18.07 -5.79 9.73
N GLY A 170 18.09 -7.10 9.52
CA GLY A 170 16.90 -7.94 9.80
C GLY A 170 16.33 -7.57 11.17
N GLU A 171 15.02 -7.70 11.33
CA GLU A 171 14.19 -7.15 12.42
C GLU A 171 14.56 -7.60 13.86
N ASP A 172 15.77 -8.12 14.10
CA ASP A 172 16.35 -8.54 15.38
C ASP A 172 17.09 -7.39 16.09
N TRP A 173 16.63 -6.15 15.95
CA TRP A 173 16.94 -5.17 16.99
C TRP A 173 15.95 -5.42 18.12
N ASP A 174 16.35 -6.30 19.05
CA ASP A 174 15.72 -6.33 20.37
C ASP A 174 15.63 -4.88 20.83
N ILE A 175 14.42 -4.43 21.17
CA ILE A 175 14.18 -3.08 21.67
C ILE A 175 15.06 -2.97 22.93
N VAL A 176 16.24 -2.36 22.77
CA VAL A 176 17.21 -2.24 23.85
C VAL A 176 16.55 -1.35 24.88
N THR A 177 16.10 -1.98 25.97
CA THR A 177 15.62 -1.23 27.12
C THR A 177 16.80 -0.36 27.57
N PRO A 178 16.66 0.97 27.66
CA PRO A 178 17.76 1.83 28.05
C PRO A 178 18.36 1.32 29.36
N LEU A 179 19.66 0.99 29.33
CA LEU A 179 20.36 0.55 30.53
C LEU A 179 20.43 1.72 31.51
N ASP A 180 20.09 1.45 32.77
CA ASP A 180 20.38 2.37 33.88
C ASP A 180 21.88 2.73 33.89
N PRO A 181 22.30 3.95 34.30
CA PRO A 181 23.70 4.35 34.25
C PRO A 181 24.65 3.40 34.99
N LEU A 182 24.23 2.86 36.14
CA LEU A 182 25.03 1.90 36.89
C LEU A 182 25.21 0.60 36.12
N ARG A 183 24.13 0.06 35.54
CA ARG A 183 24.18 -1.13 34.69
C ARG A 183 25.00 -0.91 33.43
N THR A 184 24.96 0.30 32.87
CA THR A 184 25.79 0.67 31.71
C THR A 184 27.26 0.63 32.08
N GLN A 185 27.63 1.14 33.26
CA GLN A 185 29.00 1.12 33.74
C GLN A 185 29.49 -0.31 34.01
N GLU A 186 28.69 -1.13 34.70
CA GLU A 186 28.99 -2.54 34.95
C GLU A 186 29.16 -3.32 33.63
N HIS A 187 28.26 -3.09 32.67
CA HIS A 187 28.33 -3.72 31.36
C HIS A 187 29.56 -3.26 30.56
N ALA A 188 29.92 -1.97 30.63
CA ALA A 188 31.12 -1.46 29.99
C ALA A 188 32.40 -2.07 30.59
N LEU A 189 32.46 -2.24 31.91
CA LEU A 189 33.58 -2.91 32.59
C LEU A 189 33.66 -4.39 32.20
N TYR A 190 32.52 -5.07 32.15
CA TYR A 190 32.42 -6.46 31.70
C TYR A 190 32.94 -6.62 30.26
N LEU A 191 32.44 -5.79 29.33
CA LEU A 191 32.90 -5.79 27.94
C LEU A 191 34.39 -5.46 27.81
N ALA A 192 34.89 -4.52 28.62
CA ALA A 192 36.31 -4.17 28.63
C ALA A 192 37.18 -5.33 29.12
N ALA A 193 36.69 -6.13 30.06
CA ALA A 193 37.39 -7.32 30.56
C ALA A 193 37.37 -8.48 29.55
N GLU A 194 36.28 -8.66 28.80
CA GLU A 194 36.16 -9.74 27.81
C GLU A 194 36.82 -9.42 26.46
N HIS A 195 36.80 -8.15 26.02
CA HIS A 195 37.33 -7.78 24.72
C HIS A 195 38.85 -7.87 24.67
N GLN A 196 39.37 -8.76 23.81
CA GLN A 196 40.79 -8.84 23.50
C GLN A 196 41.14 -7.96 22.30
N VAL A 197 42.16 -7.11 22.46
CA VAL A 197 42.68 -6.30 21.34
C VAL A 197 43.46 -7.20 20.38
N VAL A 198 43.00 -7.26 19.12
CA VAL A 198 43.67 -8.00 18.06
C VAL A 198 45.02 -7.33 17.74
N LYS A 199 46.13 -8.02 18.02
CA LYS A 199 47.50 -7.47 17.84
C LYS A 199 47.87 -7.18 16.37
N LYS A 200 47.25 -7.88 15.42
CA LYS A 200 47.44 -7.68 13.97
C LYS A 200 46.06 -7.63 13.30
N PRO A 201 45.39 -6.47 13.28
CA PRO A 201 44.09 -6.36 12.65
C PRO A 201 44.24 -6.65 11.15
N VAL A 202 43.38 -7.53 10.63
CA VAL A 202 43.22 -7.72 9.20
C VAL A 202 42.51 -6.48 8.65
N ARG A 203 43.07 -5.88 7.60
CA ARG A 203 42.45 -4.79 6.87
C ARG A 203 41.04 -5.20 6.40
N SER A 204 40.03 -4.48 6.89
CA SER A 204 38.64 -4.68 6.52
C SER A 204 37.93 -3.36 6.24
N THR A 205 37.39 -3.24 5.03
CA THR A 205 36.47 -2.17 4.63
C THR A 205 35.03 -2.40 5.13
N GLY A 206 34.80 -3.42 5.96
CA GLY A 206 33.45 -3.80 6.41
C GLY A 206 32.74 -2.68 7.18
N LEU A 207 33.44 -2.01 8.09
CA LEU A 207 32.89 -0.88 8.84
C LEU A 207 32.58 0.32 7.94
N LEU A 208 33.46 0.60 6.97
CA LEU A 208 33.24 1.66 5.98
C LEU A 208 31.99 1.40 5.15
N LYS A 209 31.86 0.19 4.61
CA LYS A 209 30.68 -0.24 3.85
C LYS A 209 29.41 -0.17 4.70
N ARG A 210 29.49 -0.50 5.99
CA ARG A 210 28.37 -0.39 6.94
C ARG A 210 28.01 1.08 7.18
N LEU A 211 28.99 1.96 7.39
CA LEU A 211 28.78 3.40 7.55
C LEU A 211 28.07 3.99 6.32
N GLU A 212 28.56 3.71 5.11
CA GLU A 212 27.94 4.19 3.86
C GLU A 212 26.51 3.66 3.67
N ARG A 213 26.24 2.41 4.08
CA ARG A 213 24.91 1.82 4.01
C ARG A 213 23.97 2.50 5.02
N SER A 214 24.41 2.63 6.28
CA SER A 214 23.65 3.32 7.33
C SER A 214 23.34 4.76 6.93
N ARG A 215 24.33 5.51 6.41
CA ARG A 215 24.15 6.89 5.93
C ARG A 215 23.05 6.99 4.90
N ARG A 216 23.10 6.16 3.85
CA ARG A 216 22.08 6.14 2.78
C ARG A 216 20.68 5.84 3.30
N TRP A 217 20.56 5.00 4.31
CA TRP A 217 19.27 4.64 4.87
C TRP A 217 18.70 5.69 5.80
N ILE A 218 19.54 6.32 6.63
CA ILE A 218 19.14 7.48 7.43
C ILE A 218 18.62 8.57 6.51
N GLN A 219 19.36 8.90 5.44
CA GLN A 219 18.92 9.87 4.42
C GLN A 219 17.57 9.49 3.80
N GLN A 220 17.36 8.21 3.44
CA GLN A 220 16.06 7.75 2.93
C GLN A 220 14.93 7.86 3.96
N GLY A 221 15.24 7.62 5.24
CA GLY A 221 14.34 7.82 6.37
C GLY A 221 13.96 9.29 6.51
N CYS A 222 14.94 10.19 6.60
CA CYS A 222 14.74 11.63 6.71
C CYS A 222 13.94 12.20 5.53
N LEU A 223 14.21 11.76 4.29
CA LEU A 223 13.39 12.13 3.12
C LEU A 223 11.92 11.71 3.27
N SER A 224 11.69 10.49 3.76
CA SER A 224 10.33 9.97 3.95
C SER A 224 9.60 10.69 5.09
N LEU A 225 10.30 11.00 6.18
CA LEU A 225 9.75 11.74 7.32
C LEU A 225 9.47 13.20 6.95
N THR A 226 10.34 13.82 6.15
CA THR A 226 10.12 15.17 5.62
C THR A 226 8.88 15.20 4.71
N GLU A 227 8.68 14.19 3.88
CA GLU A 227 7.48 14.05 3.05
C GLU A 227 6.21 13.90 3.92
N ALA A 228 6.27 13.10 4.99
CA ALA A 228 5.18 12.95 5.95
C ALA A 228 4.87 14.27 6.68
N SER A 229 5.90 15.00 7.14
CA SER A 229 5.75 16.32 7.76
C SER A 229 5.08 17.33 6.83
N ARG A 230 5.46 17.36 5.54
CA ARG A 230 4.81 18.22 4.52
C ARG A 230 3.34 17.86 4.27
N MET A 231 2.91 16.67 4.68
CA MET A 231 1.53 16.22 4.61
C MET A 231 0.77 16.48 5.91
N ASP A 232 1.27 17.36 6.79
CA ASP A 232 0.69 17.66 8.12
C ASP A 232 0.41 16.41 8.96
N GLN A 233 1.16 15.32 8.73
CA GLN A 233 1.07 14.14 9.57
C GLN A 233 1.84 14.38 10.86
N SER A 234 1.23 13.98 11.99
CA SER A 234 1.91 13.99 13.28
C SER A 234 3.12 13.07 13.24
N LEU A 235 4.30 13.64 13.47
CA LEU A 235 5.53 12.88 13.63
C LEU A 235 5.64 12.41 15.09
N SER A 236 6.31 11.27 15.28
CA SER A 236 6.75 10.86 16.62
C SER A 236 7.86 11.79 17.10
N PRO A 237 8.00 12.06 18.42
CA PRO A 237 9.13 12.84 18.95
C PRO A 237 10.51 12.33 18.50
N ILE A 238 10.66 11.02 18.29
CA ILE A 238 11.91 10.43 17.78
C ILE A 238 12.16 10.80 16.32
N ALA A 239 11.09 10.88 15.51
CA ALA A 239 11.19 11.26 14.11
C ALA A 239 11.53 12.75 13.96
N GLU A 240 10.94 13.61 14.79
CA GLU A 240 11.30 15.04 14.85
C GLU A 240 12.75 15.22 15.28
N TRP A 241 13.17 14.56 16.36
CA TRP A 241 14.55 14.57 16.81
C TRP A 241 15.52 14.13 15.70
N LEU A 242 15.19 13.07 14.95
CA LEU A 242 16.05 12.59 13.87
C LEU A 242 16.18 13.63 12.74
N LEU A 243 15.09 14.29 12.36
CA LEU A 243 15.11 15.35 11.34
C LEU A 243 15.95 16.54 11.79
N ASP A 244 15.76 16.99 13.04
CA ASP A 244 16.51 18.11 13.61
C ASP A 244 18.01 17.81 13.74
N ASN A 245 18.37 16.54 13.91
CA ASN A 245 19.75 16.09 14.13
C ASN A 245 20.40 15.41 12.91
N GLU A 246 19.76 15.41 11.72
CA GLU A 246 20.30 14.80 10.50
C GLU A 246 21.70 15.34 10.17
N TYR A 247 21.91 16.65 10.36
CA TYR A 247 23.17 17.32 10.07
C TYR A 247 24.33 16.79 10.93
N ILE A 248 24.07 16.35 12.17
CA ILE A 248 25.09 15.80 13.06
C ILE A 248 25.55 14.45 12.52
N LEU A 249 24.61 13.59 12.13
CA LEU A 249 24.91 12.27 11.58
C LEU A 249 25.66 12.38 10.25
N GLU A 250 25.18 13.25 9.36
CA GLU A 250 25.78 13.47 8.05
C GLU A 250 27.18 14.10 8.16
N SER A 251 27.37 15.08 9.05
CA SER A 251 28.68 15.71 9.24
C SER A 251 29.72 14.74 9.79
N ASN A 252 29.37 13.95 10.82
CA ASN A 252 30.24 12.91 11.37
C ASN A 252 30.56 11.81 10.34
N ALA A 253 29.57 11.34 9.58
CA ALA A 253 29.81 10.35 8.54
C ALA A 253 30.75 10.89 7.46
N ARG A 254 30.55 12.14 7.03
CA ARG A 254 31.42 12.79 6.05
C ARG A 254 32.84 13.00 6.56
N ASP A 255 33.00 13.36 7.83
CA ASP A 255 34.30 13.52 8.48
C ASP A 255 35.10 12.21 8.43
N VAL A 256 34.49 11.10 8.86
CA VAL A 256 35.13 9.77 8.76
C VAL A 256 35.47 9.41 7.32
N LEU A 257 34.59 9.67 6.35
CA LEU A 257 34.83 9.34 4.95
C LEU A 257 35.96 10.16 4.31
N LEU A 258 36.14 11.41 4.71
CA LEU A 258 37.17 12.30 4.15
C LEU A 258 38.52 12.16 4.87
N ASN A 259 38.48 12.03 6.20
CA ASN A 259 39.68 12.15 7.02
C ASN A 259 40.25 10.81 7.48
N LEU A 260 39.52 9.69 7.38
CA LEU A 260 40.05 8.41 7.83
C LEU A 260 41.01 7.79 6.79
N PRO A 261 42.31 7.62 7.12
CA PRO A 261 43.30 7.13 6.16
C PRO A 261 43.04 5.70 5.68
N PRO A 262 43.42 5.33 4.44
CA PRO A 262 43.26 3.98 3.90
C PRO A 262 43.85 2.85 4.75
N ARG A 263 44.87 3.17 5.56
CA ARG A 263 45.57 2.23 6.46
C ARG A 263 44.71 1.70 7.62
N PHE A 264 43.58 2.33 7.91
CA PHE A 264 42.61 1.88 8.91
C PHE A 264 41.51 0.97 8.32
N TYR A 265 41.57 0.71 7.01
CA TYR A 265 40.73 -0.24 6.28
C TYR A 265 41.53 -1.37 5.67
#